data_AF-A0A1G8YVY5-F1
#
_entry.id   AF-A0A1G8YVY5-F1
#
_cell.length_a   1.000
_cell.length_b   1.000
_cell.length_c   1.000
_cell.angle_alpha   90.00
_cell.angle_beta   90.00
_cell.angle_gamma   90.00
#
_symmetry.space_group_name_H-M   'P 1'
#
loop_
_entity.id
_entity.type
_entity.pdbx_description
1 polymer ?
#
loop_
_entity_poly.entity_id
_entity_poly.type
_entity_poly.pdbx_seq_one_letter_code
_entity_poly.pdbx_strand_id
1 'polypeptide(L)' 'MKIGFNKEGLTFNAKKFHPLNMGIKGYKIESNENINTVDATEILEELTLVKGKRASKLEKMKGLRGVLNKIN' A
#
# COMPACT_ATOMS: atom_id res chain seq x y z
N MET A 1 14.84 -15.38 1.58
CA MET A 1 13.43 -14.97 1.82
C MET A 1 12.56 -15.82 0.93
N LYS A 2 11.67 -16.66 1.48
CA LYS A 2 10.80 -17.55 0.67
C LYS A 2 9.46 -16.87 0.45
N ILE A 3 9.07 -16.65 -0.80
CA ILE A 3 7.79 -16.06 -1.20
C ILE A 3 6.86 -17.21 -1.61
N GLY A 4 5.62 -17.21 -1.13
CA GLY A 4 4.61 -18.21 -1.49
C GLY A 4 3.21 -17.61 -1.56
N PHE A 5 2.26 -18.35 -2.12
CA PHE A 5 0.85 -17.95 -2.20
C PHE A 5 -0.04 -19.05 -1.59
N ASN A 6 -0.99 -18.68 -0.75
CA ASN A 6 -2.02 -19.57 -0.22
C ASN A 6 -3.42 -18.95 -0.40
N LYS A 7 -4.47 -19.63 0.09
CA LYS A 7 -5.85 -19.11 0.00
C LYS A 7 -6.07 -17.79 0.73
N GLU A 8 -5.18 -17.42 1.64
CA GLU A 8 -5.22 -16.18 2.42
C GLU A 8 -4.35 -15.07 1.82
N GLY A 9 -3.67 -15.34 0.70
CA GLY A 9 -2.89 -14.39 -0.08
C GLY A 9 -1.38 -14.66 -0.10
N LEU A 10 -0.62 -13.59 -0.25
CA LEU A 10 0.85 -13.61 -0.33
C LEU A 10 1.43 -13.97 1.05
N THR A 11 2.42 -14.85 1.06
CA THR A 11 3.12 -15.29 2.27
C THR A 11 4.63 -15.10 2.12
N PHE A 12 5.27 -14.67 3.21
CA PHE A 12 6.73 -14.57 3.33
C PHE A 12 7.21 -15.46 4.47
N ASN A 13 8.09 -16.43 4.16
CA ASN A 13 8.56 -17.45 5.09
C ASN A 13 7.42 -18.17 5.83
N ALA A 14 6.38 -18.56 5.09
CA ALA A 14 5.15 -19.20 5.59
C ALA A 14 4.29 -18.37 6.57
N LYS A 15 4.66 -17.12 6.85
CA LYS A 15 3.80 -16.14 7.53
C LYS A 15 3.00 -15.35 6.50
N LYS A 16 1.78 -14.92 6.83
CA LYS A 16 0.99 -13.99 6.03
C LYS A 16 1.77 -12.69 5.79
N PHE A 17 1.71 -12.16 4.58
CA PHE A 17 2.37 -10.89 4.26
C PHE A 17 1.83 -9.78 5.15
N HIS A 18 2.76 -9.00 5.70
CA HIS A 18 2.49 -7.76 6.39
C HIS A 18 3.51 -6.74 5.83
N PRO A 19 3.08 -5.59 5.29
CA PRO A 19 3.96 -4.66 4.60
C PRO A 19 4.99 -4.02 5.54
N LEU A 20 4.69 -3.93 6.84
CA LEU A 20 5.66 -3.51 7.86
C LEU A 20 6.63 -4.62 8.28
N ASN A 21 6.41 -5.88 7.85
CA ASN A 21 7.31 -6.99 8.16
C ASN A 21 8.43 -7.03 7.13
N MET A 22 9.38 -6.11 7.26
CA MET A 22 10.55 -6.00 6.40
C MET A 22 11.84 -6.14 7.19
N GLY A 23 12.84 -6.77 6.56
CA GLY A 23 14.19 -6.84 7.08
C GLY A 23 15.11 -5.86 6.35
N ILE A 24 15.77 -4.96 7.08
CA ILE A 24 16.76 -4.02 6.54
C ILE A 24 18.10 -4.21 7.26
N LYS A 25 19.16 -4.50 6.51
CA LYS A 25 20.55 -4.61 7.02
C LYS A 25 20.70 -5.48 8.29
N GLY A 26 20.01 -6.62 8.35
CA GLY A 26 20.08 -7.55 9.47
C GLY A 26 19.06 -7.31 10.59
N TYR A 27 18.42 -6.15 10.63
CA TYR A 27 17.32 -5.86 11.55
C TYR A 27 15.99 -6.27 10.91
N LYS A 28 15.14 -6.96 11.67
CA LYS A 28 13.80 -7.38 11.24
C LYS A 28 12.76 -6.60 12.03
N ILE A 29 11.85 -5.95 11.32
CA ILE A 29 10.66 -5.36 11.91
C ILE A 29 9.55 -6.42 11.77
N GLU A 30 8.85 -6.71 12.86
CA GLU A 30 7.62 -7.52 12.86
C GLU A 30 6.51 -6.69 13.54
N SER A 31 5.36 -6.59 12.87
CA SER A 31 4.15 -5.94 13.35
C SER A 31 3.00 -6.94 13.26
N ASN A 32 2.17 -6.91 14.30
CA ASN A 32 0.94 -7.71 14.42
C ASN A 32 -0.30 -6.81 14.40
N GLU A 33 -0.14 -5.55 13.99
CA GLU A 33 -1.25 -4.61 13.90
C GLU A 33 -2.24 -5.06 12.84
N ASN A 34 -3.51 -4.82 13.09
CA ASN A 34 -4.54 -5.13 12.12
C ASN A 34 -4.47 -4.08 11.02
N ILE A 35 -4.03 -4.48 9.83
CA ILE A 35 -3.89 -3.56 8.70
C ILE A 35 -5.29 -3.27 8.18
N ASN A 36 -5.69 -1.99 8.18
CA ASN A 36 -6.79 -1.55 7.34
C ASN A 36 -6.38 -1.79 5.89
N THR A 37 -6.90 -2.86 5.30
CA THR A 37 -6.62 -3.21 3.91
C THR A 37 -7.31 -2.18 3.04
N VAL A 38 -6.53 -1.24 2.52
CA VAL A 38 -7.00 -0.28 1.53
C VAL A 38 -7.03 -0.96 0.17
N ASP A 39 -8.11 -0.79 -0.59
CA ASP A 39 -8.19 -1.30 -1.94
C ASP A 39 -7.20 -0.54 -2.85
N ALA A 40 -6.23 -1.29 -3.37
CA ALA A 40 -5.21 -0.75 -4.25
C ALA A 40 -5.81 -0.15 -5.53
N THR A 41 -6.94 -0.70 -6.03
CA THR A 41 -7.63 -0.18 -7.21
C THR A 41 -8.22 1.20 -6.95
N GLU A 42 -8.85 1.40 -5.81
CA GLU A 42 -9.43 2.68 -5.43
C GLU A 42 -8.37 3.78 -5.24
N ILE A 43 -7.18 3.43 -4.72
CA ILE A 43 -6.04 4.36 -4.65
C ILE A 43 -5.55 4.70 -6.06
N LEU A 44 -5.41 3.70 -6.92
CA LEU A 44 -4.92 3.89 -8.28
C LEU A 44 -5.86 4.76 -9.11
N GLU A 45 -7.17 4.62 -8.95
CA GLU A 45 -8.17 5.49 -9.58
C GLU A 45 -7.93 6.97 -9.23
N GLU A 46 -7.80 7.31 -7.94
CA GLU A 46 -7.53 8.68 -7.48
C GLU A 46 -6.21 9.23 -8.06
N LEU A 47 -5.17 8.40 -8.12
CA LEU A 47 -3.88 8.79 -8.67
C LEU A 47 -3.93 8.95 -10.20
N THR A 48 -4.75 8.15 -10.90
CA THR A 48 -4.92 8.28 -12.35
C THR A 48 -5.61 9.57 -12.75
N LEU A 49 -6.54 10.08 -11.93
CA LEU A 49 -7.18 11.38 -12.14
C LEU A 49 -6.17 12.54 -12.18
N VAL A 50 -5.03 12.39 -11.50
CA VAL A 50 -3.97 13.41 -11.40
C VAL A 50 -2.85 13.22 -12.43
N LYS A 51 -2.81 12.08 -13.13
CA LYS A 51 -1.67 11.62 -13.95
C LYS A 51 -1.41 12.45 -15.22
N GLY A 52 -2.27 13.43 -15.53
CA GLY A 52 -2.06 14.34 -16.66
C GLY A 52 -0.86 15.26 -16.45
N LYS A 53 0.05 15.34 -17.43
CA LYS A 53 1.20 16.27 -17.45
C LYS A 53 0.82 17.75 -17.28
N ARG A 54 -0.47 18.09 -17.32
CA ARG A 54 -1.04 19.44 -17.18
C ARG A 54 -1.91 19.65 -15.93
N ALA A 55 -1.95 18.70 -14.99
CA ALA A 55 -2.69 18.90 -13.75
C ALA A 55 -2.10 20.07 -12.94
N SER A 56 -2.96 21.03 -12.62
CA SER A 56 -2.64 22.18 -11.77
C SER A 56 -2.21 21.73 -10.37
N LYS A 57 -1.52 22.62 -9.64
CA LYS A 57 -1.14 22.35 -8.24
C LYS A 57 -2.36 22.01 -7.37
N LEU A 58 -3.50 22.66 -7.62
CA LEU A 58 -4.75 22.42 -6.91
C LEU A 58 -5.30 21.01 -7.18
N GLU A 59 -5.31 20.57 -8.43
CA GLU A 59 -5.79 19.22 -8.80
C GLU A 59 -4.91 18.13 -8.21
N LYS A 60 -3.58 18.34 -8.20
CA LYS A 60 -2.63 17.45 -7.52
C LYS A 60 -2.92 17.33 -6.04
N MET A 61 -3.17 18.46 -5.36
CA MET A 61 -3.53 18.46 -3.94
C MET A 61 -4.87 17.77 -3.68
N LYS A 62 -5.86 17.93 -4.57
CA LYS A 62 -7.16 17.26 -4.45
C LYS A 62 -7.04 15.74 -4.56
N GLY A 63 -6.30 15.22 -5.55
CA GLY A 63 -6.12 13.77 -5.66
C GLY A 63 -5.27 13.18 -4.54
N LEU A 64 -4.25 13.90 -4.04
CA LEU A 64 -3.52 13.50 -2.83
C LEU A 64 -4.45 13.41 -1.61
N ARG A 65 -5.37 14.38 -1.46
CA ARG A 65 -6.39 14.34 -0.40
C ARG A 65 -7.36 13.18 -0.58
N GLY A 66 -7.76 12.86 -1.81
CA GLY A 66 -8.58 11.70 -2.14
C GLY A 66 -7.93 10.40 -1.68
N VAL A 67 -6.65 10.20 -2.01
CA VAL A 67 -5.87 9.05 -1.55
C VAL A 67 -5.79 8.98 -0.01
N LEU A 68 -5.48 10.10 0.66
CA LEU A 68 -5.39 10.13 2.12
C LEU A 68 -6.72 9.77 2.80
N ASN A 69 -7.84 10.21 2.25
CA ASN A 69 -9.17 9.87 2.77
C ASN A 69 -9.52 8.39 2.59
N LYS A 70 -8.95 7.70 1.59
CA LYS A 70 -9.17 6.26 1.38
C LYS A 70 -8.25 5.39 2.25
N ILE A 71 -7.17 5.96 2.76
CA ILE A 71 -6.19 5.26 3.61
C ILE A 71 -6.53 5.36 5.11
N ASN A 72 -7.18 6.45 5.52
CA ASN A 72 -7.63 6.66 6.90
C ASN A 72 -9.01 6.03 7.16
#